data_AF-A0A842HV69-F1
#
_entry.id   AF-A0A842HV69-F1
#
_cell.length_a   1.000
_cell.length_b   1.000
_cell.length_c   1.000
_cell.angle_alpha   90.00
_cell.angle_beta   90.00
_cell.angle_gamma   90.00
#
_symmetry.space_group_name_H-M   'P 1'
#
loop_
_entity.id
_entity.type
_entity.pdbx_description
1 polymer ?
#
loop_
_entity_poly.entity_id
_entity_poly.type
_entity_poly.pdbx_seq_one_letter_code
_entity_poly.pdbx_strand_id
1 'polypeptide(L)'
;MALGPWQIVIVVLLIVLFFGRGRISDMMGDLAKGITSFKKGLRDDEDGAGSGSTAEAPRIASQPAPAPAEPVAEPAREDGSTS
;
A
#
# COMPACT_ATOMS: atom_id res chain seq x y z
N MET A 1 7.75 46.52 3.40
CA MET A 1 6.67 45.52 3.43
C MET A 1 7.25 44.18 3.00
N ALA A 2 7.88 43.45 3.93
CA ALA A 2 8.49 42.16 3.61
C ALA A 2 7.40 41.13 3.39
N LEU A 3 7.46 40.40 2.27
CA LEU A 3 6.66 39.21 2.05
C LEU A 3 7.11 38.19 3.09
N GLY A 4 6.39 38.15 4.20
CA GLY A 4 6.70 37.29 5.33
C GLY A 4 6.25 35.86 5.07
N PRO A 5 6.71 34.92 5.89
CA PRO A 5 6.23 33.53 5.86
C PRO A 5 4.69 33.43 5.97
N TRP A 6 4.04 34.46 6.54
CA TRP A 6 2.59 34.57 6.62
C TRP A 6 1.88 34.60 5.24
N GLN A 7 2.46 35.28 4.25
CA GLN A 7 1.90 35.31 2.88
C GLN A 7 1.99 33.95 2.21
N ILE A 8 3.08 33.21 2.44
CA ILE A 8 3.30 31.89 1.84
C ILE A 8 2.23 30.91 2.33
N VAL A 9 1.89 30.93 3.62
CA VAL A 9 0.82 30.09 4.19
C VAL A 9 -0.53 30.36 3.51
N ILE A 10 -0.87 31.64 3.30
CA ILE A 10 -2.12 32.03 2.63
C ILE A 10 -2.16 31.54 1.18
N VAL A 11 -1.05 31.67 0.45
CA VAL A 11 -0.96 31.20 -0.95
C VAL A 11 -1.09 29.68 -1.04
N VAL A 12 -0.40 28.94 -0.16
CA VAL A 12 -0.50 27.47 -0.12
C VAL A 12 -1.92 27.03 0.19
N LEU A 13 -2.61 27.71 1.11
CA LEU A 13 -3.99 27.40 1.44
C LEU A 13 -4.94 27.58 0.24
N LEU A 14 -4.74 28.64 -0.55
CA LEU A 14 -5.50 28.85 -1.78
C LEU A 14 -5.24 27.76 -2.82
N ILE A 15 -3.97 27.36 -3.01
CA ILE A 15 -3.63 26.27 -3.94
C ILE A 15 -4.29 24.96 -3.49
N VAL A 16 -4.26 24.64 -2.20
CA VAL A 16 -4.91 23.43 -1.65
C VAL A 16 -6.42 23.47 -1.80
N LEU A 17 -7.05 24.64 -1.66
CA LEU A 17 -8.50 24.79 -1.83
C LEU A 17 -8.92 24.71 -3.31
N PHE A 18 -8.15 25.32 -4.22
CA PHE A 18 -8.42 25.30 -5.67
C PHE A 18 -8.19 23.92 -6.30
N PHE A 19 -7.08 23.27 -5.95
CA PHE A 19 -6.74 21.94 -6.51
C PHE A 19 -7.39 20.79 -5.73
N GLY A 20 -7.83 21.03 -4.49
CA GLY A 20 -8.42 20.05 -3.61
C GLY A 20 -7.40 19.06 -3.03
N ARG A 21 -7.67 18.53 -1.82
CA ARG A 21 -6.77 17.59 -1.13
C ARG A 21 -6.51 16.30 -1.92
N GLY A 22 -7.47 15.82 -2.71
CA GLY A 22 -7.37 14.55 -3.44
C GLY A 22 -6.26 14.53 -4.50
N ARG A 23 -6.11 15.61 -5.27
CA ARG A 23 -5.08 15.72 -6.32
C ARG A 23 -3.68 15.90 -5.75
N ILE A 24 -3.57 16.64 -4.64
CA ILE A 24 -2.28 16.96 -4.02
C ILE A 24 -1.71 15.73 -3.31
N SER A 25 -2.54 14.90 -2.66
CA SER A 25 -2.06 13.66 -2.02
C SER A 25 -1.46 12.67 -3.02
N ASP A 26 -2.08 12.51 -4.19
CA ASP A 26 -1.59 11.60 -5.23
C ASP A 26 -0.25 12.08 -5.82
N MET A 27 -0.17 13.37 -6.16
CA MET A 27 1.06 13.99 -6.67
C MET A 27 2.18 14.03 -5.63
N MET A 28 1.84 14.29 -4.36
CA MET A 28 2.85 14.36 -3.31
C MET A 28 3.38 12.97 -2.92
N GLY A 29 2.60 11.91 -3.14
CA GLY A 29 3.07 10.53 -3.00
C GLY A 29 4.12 10.15 -4.06
N ASP A 30 3.92 10.56 -5.31
CA ASP A 30 4.88 10.32 -6.40
C ASP A 30 6.15 11.18 -6.24
N LEU A 31 5.97 12.46 -5.89
CA LEU A 31 7.08 13.37 -5.54
C LEU A 31 7.88 12.86 -4.34
N ALA A 32 7.23 12.34 -3.28
CA ALA A 32 7.91 11.79 -2.12
C ALA A 32 8.76 10.57 -2.46
N LYS A 33 8.28 9.68 -3.34
CA LYS A 33 9.07 8.55 -3.86
C LYS A 33 10.28 9.04 -4.66
N GLY A 34 10.09 10.03 -5.55
CA GLY A 34 11.19 10.63 -6.32
C GLY A 34 12.27 11.26 -5.46
N ILE A 35 11.87 12.10 -4.48
CA ILE A 35 12.79 12.75 -3.53
C ILE A 35 13.48 11.73 -2.62
N THR A 36 12.75 10.67 -2.18
CA THR A 36 13.33 9.61 -1.35
C THR A 36 14.37 8.81 -2.13
N SER A 37 14.09 8.43 -3.38
CA SER A 37 15.05 7.73 -4.24
C SER A 37 16.26 8.61 -4.58
N PHE A 38 16.05 9.92 -4.78
CA PHE A 38 17.15 10.87 -4.98
C PHE A 38 18.04 10.98 -3.73
N LYS A 39 17.44 11.14 -2.55
CA LYS A 39 18.18 11.17 -1.28
C LYS A 39 18.88 9.85 -0.98
N LYS A 40 18.26 8.72 -1.33
CA LYS A 40 18.83 7.39 -1.18
C LYS A 40 20.02 7.19 -2.11
N GLY A 41 19.93 7.63 -3.37
CA GLY A 41 21.05 7.61 -4.32
C GLY A 41 22.23 8.45 -3.84
N LEU A 42 21.98 9.67 -3.33
CA LEU A 42 23.04 10.51 -2.75
C LEU A 42 23.71 9.88 -1.52
N ARG A 43 22.95 9.13 -0.71
CA ARG A 43 23.49 8.45 0.49
C ARG A 43 24.18 7.15 0.16
N ASP A 44 23.80 6.44 -0.90
CA ASP A 44 24.45 5.21 -1.35
C ASP A 44 25.85 5.48 -1.95
N ASP A 45 26.04 6.69 -2.51
CA ASP A 45 27.35 7.22 -2.92
C ASP A 45 28.28 7.51 -1.71
N GLU A 46 27.71 7.81 -0.53
CA GLU A 46 28.48 8.08 0.71
C GLU A 46 28.61 6.86 1.64
N ASP A 47 27.62 5.98 1.68
CA ASP A 47 27.51 4.79 2.52
C ASP A 47 27.08 3.59 1.66
N GLY A 48 28.05 2.88 1.07
CA GLY A 48 27.77 1.71 0.24
C GLY A 48 27.14 0.55 1.02
N ALA A 49 25.81 0.54 1.18
CA ALA A 49 24.93 -0.63 1.30
C ALA A 49 23.52 -0.23 1.76
N GLY A 50 22.50 -0.60 0.98
CA GLY A 50 21.27 -1.14 1.56
C GLY A 50 19.94 -0.68 0.95
N SER A 51 19.51 -1.45 -0.05
CA SER A 51 18.14 -1.95 -0.31
C SER A 51 16.97 -0.96 -0.43
N GLY A 52 16.38 -0.99 -1.64
CA GLY A 52 15.22 -0.27 -2.09
C GLY A 52 13.92 -0.54 -1.33
N SER A 53 13.01 0.40 -1.52
CA SER A 53 11.65 0.45 -1.02
C SER A 53 10.83 -0.71 -1.58
N THR A 54 10.49 -1.69 -0.73
CA THR A 54 9.28 -2.49 -0.90
C THR A 54 8.09 -1.57 -0.59
N ALA A 55 7.52 -0.96 -1.63
CA ALA A 55 6.10 -0.66 -1.62
C ALA A 55 5.38 -2.01 -1.67
N GLU A 56 5.14 -2.61 -0.51
CA GLU A 56 4.24 -3.76 -0.39
C GLU A 56 2.88 -3.28 -0.86
N ALA A 57 2.42 -3.84 -1.98
CA ALA A 57 1.09 -3.61 -2.52
C ALA A 57 0.05 -3.85 -1.41
N PRO A 58 -1.00 -3.00 -1.30
CA PRO A 58 -2.08 -3.24 -0.36
C PRO A 58 -2.63 -4.63 -0.62
N ARG A 59 -2.50 -5.53 0.35
CA ARG A 59 -3.15 -6.85 0.30
C ARG A 59 -4.65 -6.63 0.53
N ILE A 60 -5.35 -6.13 -0.48
CA ILE A 60 -6.81 -6.04 -0.51
C ILE A 60 -7.33 -7.21 -1.33
N ALA A 61 -8.11 -8.05 -0.66
CA ALA A 61 -9.16 -8.91 -1.21
C ALA A 61 -8.76 -9.92 -2.31
N SER A 62 -8.49 -11.17 -1.90
CA SER A 62 -9.01 -12.39 -2.55
C SER A 62 -8.57 -13.64 -1.79
N GLN A 63 -9.09 -13.83 -0.58
CA GLN A 63 -9.20 -15.19 -0.03
C GLN A 63 -10.67 -15.49 0.24
N PRO A 64 -11.35 -16.02 -0.77
CA PRO A 64 -12.28 -17.11 -0.55
C PRO A 64 -11.86 -18.27 -1.47
N ALA A 65 -10.96 -19.11 -0.96
CA ALA A 65 -10.84 -20.46 -1.48
C ALA A 65 -11.68 -21.36 -0.57
N PRO A 66 -12.48 -22.26 -1.16
CA PRO A 66 -13.71 -22.79 -0.57
C PRO A 66 -13.38 -23.70 0.62
N ALA A 67 -14.25 -23.67 1.63
CA ALA A 67 -14.33 -24.77 2.58
C ALA A 67 -14.38 -26.09 1.78
N PRO A 68 -13.50 -27.07 2.05
CA PRO A 68 -13.70 -28.42 1.57
C PRO A 68 -15.03 -28.89 2.16
N ALA A 69 -16.10 -28.75 1.39
CA ALA A 69 -17.34 -29.45 1.64
C ALA A 69 -16.97 -30.93 1.57
N GLU A 70 -16.94 -31.57 2.74
CA GLU A 70 -16.85 -33.00 2.90
C GLU A 70 -17.85 -33.68 1.94
N PRO A 71 -17.40 -34.68 1.17
CA PRO A 71 -18.24 -35.79 0.80
C PRO A 71 -17.53 -37.04 1.31
N VAL A 72 -17.50 -37.22 2.64
CA VAL A 72 -17.40 -38.58 3.18
C VAL A 72 -18.79 -39.19 3.02
N ALA A 73 -19.10 -39.52 1.77
CA ALA A 73 -20.13 -40.48 1.46
C ALA A 73 -19.56 -41.84 1.89
N GLU A 74 -19.89 -42.19 3.13
CA GLU A 74 -19.85 -43.52 3.69
C GLU A 74 -20.62 -44.50 2.77
N PRO A 75 -19.99 -45.58 2.28
CA PRO A 75 -20.71 -46.78 1.90
C PRO A 75 -20.51 -47.83 2.99
N ALA A 76 -21.55 -47.96 3.81
CA ALA A 76 -22.09 -49.21 4.33
C ALA A 76 -21.12 -50.40 4.39
N ARG A 77 -20.53 -50.62 5.58
CA ARG A 77 -20.15 -51.97 6.01
C ARG A 77 -21.41 -52.64 6.54
N GLU A 78 -22.14 -53.29 5.66
CA GLU A 78 -23.18 -54.24 6.01
C GLU A 78 -22.56 -55.65 5.93
N ASP A 79 -21.75 -56.00 6.94
CA ASP A 79 -21.29 -57.37 7.14
C ASP A 79 -22.40 -58.10 7.91
N GLY A 80 -23.24 -58.79 7.14
CA GLY A 80 -24.32 -59.62 7.64
C GLY A 80 -23.79 -60.72 8.54
N SER A 81 -23.92 -60.49 9.84
CA SER A 81 -24.17 -61.56 10.80
C SER A 81 -25.43 -62.32 10.37
N THR A 82 -25.31 -63.59 10.02
CA THR A 82 -26.03 -64.72 10.64
C THR A 82 -26.01 -65.98 9.75
N SER A 83 -25.62 -67.08 10.41
CA SER A 83 -25.99 -68.48 10.16
C SER A 83 -25.21 -69.33 9.17
#